data_AF-A0A0R3KN65-F1
#
_entry.id   AF-A0A0R3KN65-F1
#
_cell.length_a   1.000
_cell.length_b   1.000
_cell.length_c   1.000
_cell.angle_alpha   90.00
_cell.angle_beta   90.00
_cell.angle_gamma   90.00
#
_symmetry.space_group_name_H-M   'P 1'
#
loop_
_entity.id
_entity.type
_entity.pdbx_description
1 polymer ?
#
loop_
_entity_poly.entity_id
_entity_poly.type
_entity_poly.pdbx_seq_one_letter_code
_entity_poly.pdbx_strand_id
1 'polypeptide(L)'
;MTGVMQSGVSGGRQSWRRHGICVALPLLLLLPLIGCKADLYTKIQEREANEMLALLLGKGVDAVRVVAKDGTSTIQVEERQLAYSIDLLNVEGLPRQSFKNLGEVFKGSGLVASPIEERARYVYALSEELSRTIRDIDGVLSARVHVVLPKNDLLRQDATPSSASIFIRHASNAELSALLPQIKMLVANSIEGLSYDKVAVVFVPVERAPLAQPAAQPASSAQPTKSTSTPLLAFGVGGAGAAFGIVSYVLLGALIRQFGQSSRKLTTFARRSKVPAVQAAGKKIISDAT
;
A
#
# COMPACT_ATOMS: atom_id res chain seq x y z
N MET A 1 -7.90 -41.77 -73.19
CA MET A 1 -6.70 -42.15 -72.41
C MET A 1 -5.90 -40.88 -72.21
N THR A 2 -6.17 -40.17 -71.12
CA THR A 2 -5.43 -40.16 -69.84
C THR A 2 -4.59 -38.89 -69.77
N GLY A 3 -5.11 -37.90 -69.04
CA GLY A 3 -4.34 -36.75 -68.58
C GLY A 3 -3.40 -37.14 -67.45
N VAL A 4 -2.36 -36.33 -67.26
CA VAL A 4 -1.66 -36.19 -65.99
C VAL A 4 -1.35 -34.70 -65.81
N MET A 5 -2.04 -34.09 -64.85
CA MET A 5 -1.75 -32.76 -64.30
C MET A 5 -0.52 -32.86 -63.39
N GLN A 6 0.44 -31.95 -63.58
CA GLN A 6 1.46 -31.63 -62.58
C GLN A 6 0.91 -30.55 -61.64
N SER A 7 0.93 -30.81 -60.34
CA SER A 7 0.58 -29.87 -59.28
C SER A 7 1.80 -29.06 -58.85
N GLY A 8 1.76 -27.75 -59.14
CA GLY A 8 2.71 -26.76 -58.64
C GLY A 8 2.23 -26.15 -57.32
N VAL A 9 3.05 -26.31 -56.28
CA VAL A 9 2.96 -25.61 -54.99
C VAL A 9 3.38 -24.14 -55.17
N SER A 10 2.57 -23.17 -54.73
CA SER A 10 2.98 -22.08 -53.81
C SER A 10 1.91 -20.98 -53.71
N GLY A 11 1.77 -20.37 -52.52
CA GLY A 11 1.21 -19.02 -52.41
C GLY A 11 0.16 -18.78 -51.33
N GLY A 12 0.44 -19.10 -50.05
CA GLY A 12 -0.50 -18.87 -48.94
C GLY A 12 0.07 -18.17 -47.70
N ARG A 13 1.11 -17.33 -47.83
CA ARG A 13 1.86 -16.78 -46.67
C ARG A 13 1.67 -15.28 -46.36
N GLN A 14 0.85 -14.55 -47.11
CA GLN A 14 0.91 -13.07 -47.08
C GLN A 14 -0.24 -12.36 -46.34
N SER A 15 -1.37 -13.01 -46.06
CA SER A 15 -2.53 -12.39 -45.38
C SER A 15 -2.40 -12.35 -43.85
N TRP A 16 -1.69 -13.29 -43.24
CA TRP A 16 -1.60 -13.40 -41.77
C TRP A 16 -0.76 -12.28 -41.13
N ARG A 17 0.22 -11.74 -41.87
CA ARG A 17 1.11 -10.67 -41.37
C ARG A 17 0.45 -9.30 -41.23
N ARG A 18 -0.61 -9.01 -41.99
CA ARG A 18 -1.27 -7.69 -41.97
C ARG A 18 -2.33 -7.56 -40.89
N HIS A 19 -2.94 -8.67 -40.46
CA HIS A 19 -3.93 -8.67 -39.37
C HIS A 19 -3.28 -8.66 -37.98
N GLY A 20 -2.11 -9.28 -37.82
CA GLY A 20 -1.35 -9.21 -36.56
C GLY A 20 -0.90 -7.79 -36.21
N ILE A 21 -0.59 -6.95 -37.20
CA ILE A 21 -0.09 -5.58 -37.00
C ILE A 21 -1.20 -4.62 -36.53
N CYS A 22 -2.44 -4.79 -37.00
CA CYS A 22 -3.56 -3.92 -36.62
C CYS A 22 -4.12 -4.19 -35.21
N VAL A 23 -3.97 -5.42 -34.69
CA VAL A 23 -4.38 -5.76 -33.31
C VAL A 23 -3.25 -5.50 -32.31
N ALA A 24 -1.98 -5.61 -32.73
CA ALA A 24 -0.83 -5.36 -31.88
C ALA A 24 -0.66 -3.88 -31.48
N LEU A 25 -1.06 -2.94 -32.34
CA LEU A 25 -0.88 -1.50 -32.09
C LEU A 25 -1.73 -0.94 -30.93
N PRO A 26 -3.04 -1.24 -30.79
CA PRO A 26 -3.81 -0.79 -29.63
C PRO A 26 -3.39 -1.51 -28.34
N LEU A 27 -2.92 -2.77 -28.42
CA LEU A 27 -2.41 -3.50 -27.27
C LEU A 27 -1.09 -2.89 -26.76
N LEU A 28 -0.20 -2.47 -27.67
CA LEU A 28 1.08 -1.83 -27.34
C LEU A 28 0.92 -0.43 -26.71
N LEU A 29 -0.14 0.30 -27.05
CA LEU A 29 -0.43 1.62 -26.47
C LEU A 29 -1.01 1.55 -25.05
N LEU A 30 -1.56 0.40 -24.65
CA LEU A 30 -2.07 0.13 -23.30
C LEU A 30 -1.00 -0.46 -22.36
N LEU A 31 0.17 -0.83 -22.88
CA LEU A 31 1.28 -1.38 -22.07
C LEU A 31 1.95 -0.40 -21.07
N PRO A 32 1.96 0.94 -21.22
CA PRO A 32 2.70 1.80 -20.29
C PRO A 32 1.98 2.07 -18.96
N LEU A 33 0.85 1.39 -18.65
CA LEU A 33 0.16 1.54 -17.36
C LEU A 33 0.70 0.63 -16.24
N ILE A 34 1.76 -0.15 -16.49
CA ILE A 34 2.44 -0.88 -15.42
C ILE A 34 3.31 0.12 -14.66
N GLY A 35 2.72 0.85 -13.71
CA GLY A 35 3.45 1.72 -12.82
C GLY A 35 4.49 0.91 -12.03
N CYS A 36 5.76 1.34 -12.07
CA CYS A 36 6.78 0.80 -11.18
C CYS A 36 6.40 1.14 -9.74
N LYS A 37 6.16 0.11 -8.93
CA LYS A 37 6.01 0.26 -7.48
C LYS A 37 7.41 0.35 -6.87
N ALA A 38 7.62 1.33 -6.00
CA ALA A 38 8.85 1.53 -5.24
C ALA A 38 8.66 1.04 -3.80
N ASP A 39 9.72 0.47 -3.22
CA ASP A 39 9.72 0.06 -1.82
C ASP A 39 9.75 1.29 -0.91
N LEU A 40 8.73 1.44 -0.07
CA LEU A 40 8.60 2.54 0.89
C LEU A 40 9.29 2.19 2.22
N TYR A 41 8.91 1.05 2.80
CA TYR A 41 9.52 0.49 4.02
C TYR A 41 9.67 -1.01 3.88
N THR A 42 10.82 -1.54 4.32
CA THR A 42 11.14 -2.97 4.30
C THR A 42 11.35 -3.49 5.72
N LYS A 43 11.21 -4.81 5.91
CA LYS A 43 11.49 -5.51 7.18
C LYS A 43 10.66 -5.01 8.36
N ILE A 44 9.43 -4.59 8.10
CA ILE A 44 8.52 -4.10 9.16
C ILE A 44 7.68 -5.24 9.73
N GLN A 45 7.29 -5.10 11.01
CA GLN A 45 6.42 -6.08 11.67
C GLN A 45 5.01 -6.02 11.07
N GLU A 46 4.32 -7.16 11.04
CA GLU A 46 2.99 -7.28 10.43
C GLU A 46 1.98 -6.26 10.97
N ARG A 47 1.92 -6.08 12.30
CA ARG A 47 0.98 -5.12 12.91
C ARG A 47 1.22 -3.71 12.42
N GLU A 48 2.48 -3.32 12.31
CA GLU A 48 2.89 -1.99 11.88
C GLU A 48 2.67 -1.80 10.37
N ALA A 49 2.94 -2.84 9.58
CA ALA A 49 2.64 -2.88 8.15
C ALA A 49 1.15 -2.67 7.87
N ASN A 50 0.29 -3.32 8.66
CA ASN A 50 -1.16 -3.16 8.53
C ASN A 50 -1.62 -1.75 8.91
N GLU A 51 -1.02 -1.15 9.94
CA GLU A 51 -1.32 0.24 10.34
C GLU A 51 -0.93 1.24 9.26
N MET A 52 0.30 1.14 8.73
CA MET A 52 0.77 1.97 7.62
C MET A 52 -0.08 1.77 6.37
N LEU A 53 -0.39 0.52 6.00
CA LEU A 53 -1.21 0.21 4.83
C LEU A 53 -2.61 0.83 4.95
N ALA A 54 -3.27 0.68 6.10
CA ALA A 54 -4.60 1.23 6.33
C ALA A 54 -4.62 2.77 6.25
N LEU A 55 -3.59 3.43 6.80
CA LEU A 55 -3.46 4.88 6.73
C LEU A 55 -3.25 5.36 5.28
N LEU A 56 -2.33 4.72 4.54
CA LEU A 56 -2.04 5.07 3.16
C LEU A 56 -3.27 4.90 2.25
N LEU A 57 -3.95 3.75 2.34
CA LEU A 57 -5.19 3.50 1.59
C LEU A 57 -6.30 4.48 1.99
N GLY A 58 -6.45 4.76 3.29
CA GLY A 58 -7.44 5.71 3.80
C GLY A 58 -7.23 7.15 3.32
N LYS A 59 -6.00 7.51 2.92
CA LYS A 59 -5.63 8.82 2.36
C LYS A 59 -5.50 8.81 0.84
N GLY A 60 -5.93 7.72 0.19
CA GLY A 60 -5.97 7.59 -1.28
C GLY A 60 -4.64 7.22 -1.94
N VAL A 61 -3.65 6.77 -1.17
CA VAL A 61 -2.37 6.26 -1.70
C VAL A 61 -2.53 4.79 -2.05
N ASP A 62 -2.23 4.42 -3.30
CA ASP A 62 -2.26 3.02 -3.75
C ASP A 62 -1.02 2.26 -3.28
N ALA A 63 -1.12 1.77 -2.04
CA ALA A 63 -0.09 1.01 -1.34
C ALA A 63 -0.39 -0.50 -1.37
N VAL A 64 0.65 -1.30 -1.58
CA VAL A 64 0.60 -2.77 -1.60
C VAL A 64 1.54 -3.32 -0.53
N ARG A 65 1.07 -4.30 0.25
CA ARG A 65 1.89 -5.05 1.20
C ARG A 65 2.40 -6.33 0.55
N VAL A 66 3.71 -6.54 0.58
CA VAL A 66 4.37 -7.78 0.18
C VAL A 66 4.93 -8.45 1.43
N VAL A 67 4.50 -9.68 1.71
CA VAL A 67 5.01 -10.45 2.86
C VAL A 67 6.25 -11.21 2.41
N ALA A 68 7.36 -11.00 3.11
CA ALA A 68 8.60 -11.72 2.90
C ALA A 68 8.56 -13.09 3.59
N LYS A 69 9.42 -14.02 3.13
CA LYS A 69 9.49 -15.39 3.65
C LYS A 69 9.93 -15.48 5.11
N ASP A 70 10.56 -14.43 5.63
CA ASP A 70 11.00 -14.30 7.02
C ASP A 70 9.90 -13.80 7.97
N GLY A 71 8.67 -13.61 7.48
CA GLY A 71 7.53 -13.10 8.25
C GLY A 71 7.53 -11.57 8.39
N THR A 72 8.54 -10.88 7.87
CA THR A 72 8.51 -9.42 7.76
C THR A 72 7.71 -8.99 6.55
N SER A 73 7.28 -7.73 6.53
CA SER A 73 6.54 -7.17 5.42
C SER A 73 7.28 -5.99 4.80
N THR A 74 7.01 -5.75 3.52
CA THR A 74 7.45 -4.59 2.76
C THR A 74 6.21 -3.86 2.25
N ILE A 75 6.16 -2.54 2.43
CA ILE A 75 5.12 -1.69 1.83
C ILE A 75 5.69 -1.09 0.56
N GLN A 76 4.95 -1.21 -0.53
CA GLN A 76 5.28 -0.67 -1.84
C GLN A 76 4.23 0.35 -2.26
N VAL A 77 4.66 1.48 -2.81
CA VAL A 77 3.78 2.54 -3.32
C VAL A 77 4.16 2.91 -4.74
N GLU A 78 3.31 3.63 -5.46
CA GLU A 78 3.72 4.18 -6.75
C GLU A 78 4.92 5.13 -6.58
N GLU A 79 5.90 5.04 -7.47
CA GLU A 79 7.12 5.87 -7.42
C GLU A 79 6.80 7.38 -7.35
N ARG A 80 5.74 7.81 -8.04
CA ARG A 80 5.26 9.20 -8.02
C ARG A 80 4.73 9.65 -6.65
N GLN A 81 4.27 8.72 -5.82
CA GLN A 81 3.65 8.97 -4.53
C GLN A 81 4.61 8.69 -3.35
N LEU A 82 5.85 8.28 -3.63
CA LEU A 82 6.82 7.88 -2.60
C LEU A 82 7.09 9.01 -1.58
N ALA A 83 7.44 10.20 -2.06
CA ALA A 83 7.75 11.34 -1.19
C ALA A 83 6.53 11.78 -0.34
N TYR A 84 5.35 11.82 -0.96
CA TYR A 84 4.10 12.12 -0.27
C TYR A 84 3.77 11.08 0.80
N SER A 85 4.00 9.79 0.51
CA SER A 85 3.75 8.70 1.45
C SER A 85 4.66 8.78 2.67
N ILE A 86 5.95 9.11 2.48
CA ILE A 86 6.90 9.30 3.59
C ILE A 86 6.44 10.46 4.49
N ASP A 87 6.11 11.61 3.89
CA ASP A 87 5.65 12.78 4.64
C ASP A 87 4.36 12.49 5.41
N LEU A 88 3.39 11.84 4.77
CA LEU A 88 2.14 11.42 5.39
C LEU A 88 2.36 10.48 6.58
N LEU A 89 3.24 9.48 6.45
CA LEU A 89 3.55 8.57 7.56
C LEU A 89 4.24 9.31 8.72
N ASN A 90 5.16 10.23 8.43
CA ASN A 90 5.87 11.01 9.44
C ASN A 90 4.93 11.93 10.23
N VAL A 91 3.99 12.60 9.55
CA VAL A 91 2.99 13.46 10.19
C VAL A 91 2.11 12.68 11.17
N GLU A 92 1.80 11.44 10.84
CA GLU A 92 1.00 10.53 11.69
C GLU A 92 1.87 9.75 12.70
N GLY A 93 3.18 10.00 12.74
CA GLY A 93 4.12 9.41 13.69
C GLY A 93 4.45 7.93 13.45
N LEU A 94 4.34 7.47 12.20
CA LEU A 94 4.73 6.13 11.77
C LEU A 94 6.09 6.16 11.05
N PRO A 95 6.92 5.09 11.16
CA PRO A 95 6.77 3.91 12.01
C PRO A 95 6.85 4.25 13.51
N ARG A 96 6.11 3.51 14.34
CA ARG A 96 6.08 3.76 15.79
C ARG A 96 7.40 3.34 16.39
N GLN A 97 8.00 4.19 17.20
CA GLN A 97 9.18 3.79 17.99
C GLN A 97 8.82 2.64 18.92
N SER A 98 9.53 1.51 18.78
CA SER A 98 9.44 0.42 19.74
C SER A 98 10.39 0.69 20.90
N PHE A 99 9.86 0.56 22.12
CA PHE A 99 10.64 0.68 23.34
C PHE A 99 10.70 -0.67 24.02
N LYS A 100 11.87 -1.00 24.58
CA LYS A 100 11.99 -2.16 25.46
C LYS A 100 11.22 -1.89 26.75
N ASN A 101 10.39 -2.84 27.17
CA ASN A 101 9.70 -2.77 28.46
C ASN A 101 10.57 -3.34 29.61
N LEU A 102 10.13 -3.12 30.85
CA LEU A 102 10.86 -3.58 32.04
C LEU A 102 11.06 -5.10 32.04
N GLY A 103 10.02 -5.84 31.63
CA GLY A 103 10.09 -7.29 31.46
C GLY A 103 11.18 -7.73 30.48
N GLU A 104 11.35 -7.01 29.37
CA GLU A 104 12.37 -7.25 28.34
C GLU A 104 13.80 -6.93 28.77
N VAL A 105 13.98 -5.85 29.53
CA VAL A 105 15.30 -5.46 30.04
C VAL A 105 15.78 -6.42 31.11
N PHE A 106 14.87 -6.93 31.94
CA PHE A 106 15.17 -7.82 33.07
C PHE A 106 14.79 -9.30 32.81
N LYS A 107 14.83 -9.76 31.54
CA LYS A 107 14.51 -11.16 31.17
C LYS A 107 15.41 -12.23 31.80
N GLY A 108 16.49 -11.84 32.50
CA GLY A 108 17.39 -12.75 33.21
C GLY A 108 18.21 -13.59 32.24
N SER A 109 19.45 -13.19 31.98
CA SER A 109 20.39 -13.98 31.15
C SER A 109 21.36 -14.82 31.97
N GLY A 110 21.32 -14.70 33.31
CA GLY A 110 22.17 -15.45 34.23
C GLY A 110 21.50 -16.72 34.77
N LEU A 111 22.31 -17.67 35.25
CA LEU A 111 21.83 -18.91 35.90
C LEU A 111 21.03 -18.63 37.19
N VAL A 112 21.23 -17.46 37.82
CA VAL A 112 20.54 -17.03 39.05
C VAL A 112 20.14 -15.57 38.91
N ALA A 113 18.89 -15.26 39.25
CA ALA A 113 18.37 -13.90 39.21
C ALA A 113 18.83 -13.08 40.42
N SER A 114 19.17 -11.81 40.19
CA SER A 114 19.45 -10.87 41.28
C SER A 114 18.15 -10.42 41.98
N PRO A 115 18.18 -10.03 43.27
CA PRO A 115 17.00 -9.52 43.97
C PRO A 115 16.35 -8.29 43.28
N ILE A 116 17.16 -7.47 42.60
CA ILE A 116 16.66 -6.33 41.84
C ILE A 116 15.92 -6.75 40.56
N GLU A 117 16.39 -7.79 39.87
CA GLU A 117 15.70 -8.38 38.70
C GLU A 117 14.37 -9.01 39.08
N GLU A 118 14.36 -9.82 40.14
CA GLU A 118 13.12 -10.46 40.62
C GLU A 118 12.07 -9.42 40.97
N ARG A 119 12.48 -8.37 41.70
CA ARG A 119 11.62 -7.25 42.04
C ARG A 119 11.11 -6.50 40.80
N ALA A 120 11.98 -6.21 39.83
CA ALA A 120 11.59 -5.54 38.60
C ALA A 120 10.55 -6.37 37.82
N ARG A 121 10.74 -7.69 37.73
CA ARG A 121 9.79 -8.62 37.11
C ARG A 121 8.46 -8.69 37.87
N TYR A 122 8.49 -8.74 39.19
CA TYR A 122 7.29 -8.72 40.02
C TYR A 122 6.47 -7.44 39.81
N VAL A 123 7.10 -6.27 39.88
CA VAL A 123 6.44 -4.96 39.66
C VAL A 123 5.87 -4.86 38.25
N TYR A 124 6.61 -5.35 37.24
CA TYR A 124 6.12 -5.38 35.86
C TYR A 124 4.89 -6.28 35.71
N ALA A 125 4.94 -7.50 36.26
CA ALA A 125 3.82 -8.44 36.20
C ALA A 125 2.57 -7.88 36.88
N LEU A 126 2.72 -7.26 38.06
CA LEU A 126 1.63 -6.61 38.78
C LEU A 126 1.02 -5.46 37.97
N SER A 127 1.86 -4.66 37.32
CA SER A 127 1.42 -3.55 36.45
C SER A 127 0.64 -4.06 35.23
N GLU A 128 1.10 -5.16 34.61
CA GLU A 128 0.41 -5.78 33.46
C GLU A 128 -0.91 -6.42 33.86
N GLU A 129 -0.97 -7.12 34.99
CA GLU A 129 -2.21 -7.75 35.46
C GLU A 129 -3.28 -6.71 35.77
N LEU A 130 -2.92 -5.63 36.48
CA LEU A 130 -3.85 -4.52 36.74
C LEU A 130 -4.27 -3.79 35.46
N SER A 131 -3.33 -3.61 34.52
CA SER A 131 -3.65 -3.03 33.20
C SER A 131 -4.64 -3.90 32.43
N ARG A 132 -4.50 -5.23 32.52
CA ARG A 132 -5.45 -6.17 31.92
C ARG A 132 -6.82 -6.07 32.57
N THR A 133 -6.92 -6.11 33.91
CA THR A 133 -8.18 -6.00 34.63
C THR A 133 -8.94 -4.71 34.30
N ILE A 134 -8.25 -3.56 34.28
CA ILE A 134 -8.89 -2.27 33.96
C ILE A 134 -9.33 -2.22 32.49
N ARG A 135 -8.57 -2.84 31.58
CA ARG A 135 -8.92 -2.89 30.15
C ARG A 135 -10.19 -3.71 29.89
N ASP A 136 -10.54 -4.65 30.77
CA ASP A 136 -11.75 -5.47 30.63
C ASP A 136 -13.03 -4.72 31.06
N ILE A 137 -12.91 -3.49 31.58
CA ILE A 137 -14.05 -2.60 31.87
C ILE A 137 -14.63 -2.07 30.55
N ASP A 138 -15.95 -2.16 30.42
CA ASP A 138 -16.67 -1.66 29.24
C ASP A 138 -16.37 -0.17 28.97
N GLY A 139 -16.08 0.13 27.70
CA GLY A 139 -15.71 1.47 27.27
C GLY A 139 -14.21 1.80 27.40
N VAL A 140 -13.42 0.98 28.10
CA VAL A 140 -11.94 1.10 28.11
C VAL A 140 -11.37 0.49 26.83
N LEU A 141 -10.59 1.29 26.08
CA LEU A 141 -9.93 0.85 24.86
C LEU A 141 -8.51 0.36 25.11
N SER A 142 -7.82 1.01 26.05
CA SER A 142 -6.49 0.60 26.51
C SER A 142 -6.22 1.22 27.87
N ALA A 143 -5.63 0.44 28.77
CA ALA A 143 -5.17 0.90 30.07
C ALA A 143 -3.68 0.60 30.25
N ARG A 144 -2.99 1.48 30.97
CA ARG A 144 -1.61 1.27 31.44
C ARG A 144 -1.53 1.69 32.90
N VAL A 145 -1.00 0.80 33.72
CA VAL A 145 -0.77 1.02 35.14
C VAL A 145 0.72 1.04 35.39
N HIS A 146 1.18 2.02 36.16
CA HIS A 146 2.53 2.11 36.65
C HIS A 146 2.50 2.03 38.17
N VAL A 147 3.13 1.00 38.73
CA VAL A 147 3.18 0.76 40.17
C VAL A 147 4.56 1.07 40.71
N VAL A 148 4.60 1.76 41.84
CA VAL A 148 5.82 1.97 42.63
C VAL A 148 5.62 1.32 43.99
N LEU A 149 6.49 0.36 44.32
CA LEU A 149 6.49 -0.34 45.61
C LEU A 149 7.65 0.14 46.50
N PRO A 150 7.44 0.26 47.83
CA PRO A 150 8.50 0.55 48.80
C PRO A 150 9.58 -0.53 48.79
N LYS A 151 10.84 -0.14 48.98
CA LYS A 151 11.91 -1.11 49.23
C LYS A 151 11.65 -1.81 50.57
N ASN A 152 11.68 -3.14 50.60
CA ASN A 152 11.60 -3.92 51.83
C ASN A 152 12.94 -3.80 52.57
N ASP A 153 13.10 -2.72 53.34
CA ASP A 153 14.25 -2.50 54.20
C ASP A 153 13.76 -2.36 55.63
N LEU A 154 13.84 -3.46 56.39
CA LEU A 154 13.31 -3.56 57.76
C LEU A 154 14.00 -2.59 58.74
N LEU A 155 15.14 -2.00 58.33
CA LEU A 155 15.92 -1.05 59.13
C LEU A 155 15.60 0.41 58.80
N ARG A 156 14.85 0.68 57.71
CA ARG A 156 14.56 2.04 57.25
C ARG A 156 13.18 2.45 57.77
N GLN A 157 13.15 3.39 58.73
CA GLN A 157 11.90 3.91 59.32
C GLN A 157 11.04 4.71 58.33
N ASP A 158 11.65 5.30 57.30
CA ASP A 158 10.96 6.09 56.27
C ASP A 158 10.87 5.33 54.95
N ALA A 159 9.95 4.36 54.88
CA ALA A 159 9.61 3.71 53.63
C ALA A 159 8.71 4.64 52.80
N THR A 160 9.11 4.95 51.56
CA THR A 160 8.25 5.67 50.61
C THR A 160 6.97 4.87 50.38
N PRO A 161 5.77 5.44 50.58
CA PRO A 161 4.53 4.69 50.43
C PRO A 161 4.35 4.17 49.01
N SER A 162 3.61 3.06 48.86
CA SER A 162 3.21 2.55 47.56
C SER A 162 2.40 3.61 46.82
N SER A 163 2.58 3.71 45.51
CA SER A 163 1.81 4.62 44.65
C SER A 163 1.53 3.98 43.29
N ALA A 164 0.45 4.43 42.65
CA ALA A 164 0.07 3.96 41.32
C ALA A 164 -0.39 5.12 40.44
N SER A 165 -0.02 5.06 39.16
CA SER A 165 -0.53 5.96 38.13
C SER A 165 -1.20 5.16 37.03
N ILE A 166 -2.42 5.55 36.66
CA ILE A 166 -3.26 4.83 35.72
C ILE A 166 -3.56 5.75 34.55
N PHE A 167 -3.23 5.30 33.35
CA PHE A 167 -3.57 5.95 32.10
C PHE A 167 -4.63 5.13 31.38
N ILE A 168 -5.78 5.74 31.09
CA ILE A 168 -6.93 5.07 30.48
C ILE A 168 -7.35 5.82 29.22
N ARG A 169 -7.28 5.15 28.07
CA ARG A 169 -7.97 5.60 26.86
C ARG A 169 -9.34 4.95 26.81
N HIS A 170 -10.38 5.75 26.64
CA HIS A 170 -11.75 5.25 26.61
C HIS A 170 -12.53 5.80 25.42
N ALA A 171 -13.62 5.15 25.07
CA ALA A 171 -14.52 5.66 24.03
C ALA A 171 -15.22 6.93 24.53
N SER A 172 -15.36 7.95 23.68
CA SER A 172 -15.94 9.25 24.04
C SER A 172 -17.40 9.17 24.51
N ASN A 173 -18.12 8.11 24.13
CA ASN A 173 -19.50 7.84 24.55
C ASN A 173 -19.61 7.06 25.88
N ALA A 174 -18.49 6.68 26.49
CA ALA A 174 -18.48 5.90 27.73
C ALA A 174 -18.23 6.81 28.95
N GLU A 175 -19.15 6.78 29.91
CA GLU A 175 -19.11 7.56 31.16
C GLU A 175 -18.22 6.91 32.23
N LEU A 176 -16.92 6.82 31.98
CA LEU A 176 -15.97 6.21 32.92
C LEU A 176 -15.72 7.05 34.17
N SER A 177 -16.03 8.36 34.14
CA SER A 177 -15.88 9.26 35.28
C SER A 177 -16.65 8.78 36.51
N ALA A 178 -17.82 8.15 36.30
CA ALA A 178 -18.63 7.59 37.38
C ALA A 178 -18.00 6.34 38.03
N LEU A 179 -17.11 5.64 37.31
CA LEU A 179 -16.40 4.45 37.77
C LEU A 179 -15.05 4.77 38.43
N LEU A 180 -14.63 6.03 38.44
CA LEU A 180 -13.34 6.45 38.99
C LEU A 180 -13.13 5.98 40.44
N PRO A 181 -14.10 6.10 41.38
CA PRO A 181 -13.91 5.61 42.74
C PRO A 181 -13.69 4.10 42.80
N GLN A 182 -14.41 3.32 42.00
CA GLN A 182 -14.30 1.86 41.94
C GLN A 182 -12.95 1.43 41.35
N ILE A 183 -12.49 2.11 40.29
CA ILE A 183 -11.16 1.86 39.70
C ILE A 183 -10.06 2.14 40.73
N LYS A 184 -10.13 3.29 41.41
CA LYS A 184 -9.14 3.65 42.44
C LYS A 184 -9.16 2.66 43.61
N MET A 185 -10.34 2.23 44.06
CA MET A 185 -10.50 1.25 45.14
C MET A 185 -9.96 -0.13 44.73
N LEU A 186 -10.24 -0.59 43.51
CA LEU A 186 -9.74 -1.86 42.99
C LEU A 186 -8.21 -1.89 43.01
N VAL A 187 -7.56 -0.83 42.51
CA VAL A 187 -6.10 -0.75 42.46
C VAL A 187 -5.49 -0.61 43.85
N ALA A 188 -6.06 0.24 44.72
CA ALA A 188 -5.59 0.40 46.10
C ALA A 188 -5.63 -0.93 46.87
N ASN A 189 -6.71 -1.72 46.72
CA ASN A 189 -6.85 -3.00 47.41
C ASN A 189 -6.02 -4.14 46.80
N SER A 190 -5.50 -3.96 45.58
CA SER A 190 -4.69 -4.95 44.89
C SER A 190 -3.19 -4.83 45.18
N ILE A 191 -2.77 -3.74 45.84
CA ILE A 191 -1.36 -3.44 46.11
C ILE A 191 -1.15 -3.20 47.59
N GLU A 192 -0.21 -3.92 48.18
CA GLU A 192 0.14 -3.77 49.59
C GLU A 192 0.62 -2.34 49.91
N GLY A 193 0.06 -1.75 50.97
CA GLY A 193 0.42 -0.41 51.42
C GLY A 193 0.04 0.73 50.49
N LEU A 194 -0.77 0.48 49.44
CA LEU A 194 -1.27 1.51 48.55
C LEU A 194 -2.57 2.11 49.08
N SER A 195 -2.56 3.40 49.37
CA SER A 195 -3.75 4.13 49.80
C SER A 195 -4.48 4.77 48.61
N TYR A 196 -5.78 4.97 48.76
CA TYR A 196 -6.67 5.51 47.72
C TYR A 196 -6.22 6.89 47.19
N ASP A 197 -5.66 7.74 48.05
CA ASP A 197 -5.13 9.06 47.72
C ASP A 197 -3.84 9.00 46.87
N LYS A 198 -3.11 7.89 46.91
CA LYS A 198 -1.86 7.68 46.13
C LYS A 198 -2.10 7.00 44.79
N VAL A 199 -3.35 6.91 44.35
CA VAL A 199 -3.73 6.46 43.01
C VAL A 199 -4.12 7.67 42.16
N ALA A 200 -3.28 7.97 41.18
CA ALA A 200 -3.54 8.99 40.16
C ALA A 200 -4.15 8.34 38.91
N VAL A 201 -5.19 8.94 38.34
CA VAL A 201 -5.89 8.42 37.15
C VAL A 201 -6.04 9.52 36.13
N VAL A 202 -5.71 9.21 34.88
CA VAL A 202 -5.87 10.11 33.73
C VAL A 202 -6.73 9.42 32.69
N PHE A 203 -7.85 10.04 32.35
CA PHE A 203 -8.73 9.61 31.26
C PHE A 203 -8.44 10.40 29.99
N VAL A 204 -8.35 9.70 28.86
CA VAL A 204 -8.21 10.28 27.54
C VAL A 204 -9.34 9.75 26.65
N PRO A 205 -10.32 10.58 26.28
CA PRO A 205 -11.37 10.17 25.38
C PRO A 205 -10.80 10.00 23.96
N VAL A 206 -11.30 8.99 23.26
CA VAL A 206 -10.97 8.73 21.85
C VAL A 206 -12.25 8.84 21.05
N GLU A 207 -12.34 9.88 20.25
CA GLU A 207 -13.42 10.06 19.29
C GLU A 207 -13.13 9.16 18.07
N ARG A 208 -14.06 8.26 17.76
CA ARG A 208 -13.96 7.40 16.58
C ARG A 208 -14.92 7.94 15.54
N ALA A 209 -14.40 8.31 14.38
CA ALA A 209 -15.23 8.52 13.22
C ALA A 209 -16.04 7.22 12.97
N PRO A 210 -17.36 7.30 12.77
CA PRO A 210 -18.14 6.15 12.35
C PRO A 210 -17.48 5.55 11.11
N LEU A 211 -17.26 4.23 11.11
CA LEU A 211 -16.82 3.52 9.93
C LEU A 211 -17.91 3.71 8.87
N ALA A 212 -17.71 4.65 7.96
CA ALA A 212 -18.50 4.72 6.74
C ALA A 212 -18.21 3.43 5.99
N GLN A 213 -19.11 2.45 6.11
CA GLN A 213 -19.11 1.31 5.21
C GLN A 213 -19.04 1.89 3.80
N PRO A 214 -18.10 1.46 2.94
CA PRO A 214 -18.17 1.78 1.52
C PRO A 214 -19.59 1.43 1.12
N ALA A 215 -20.37 2.45 0.71
CA ALA A 215 -21.75 2.27 0.34
C ALA A 215 -21.79 1.05 -0.57
N ALA A 216 -22.48 -0.01 -0.13
CA ALA A 216 -22.68 -1.19 -0.96
C ALA A 216 -23.13 -0.65 -2.30
N GLN A 217 -22.33 -0.89 -3.34
CA GLN A 217 -22.67 -0.47 -4.70
C GLN A 217 -24.12 -0.85 -4.88
N PRO A 218 -25.03 0.09 -5.22
CA PRO A 218 -26.44 -0.24 -5.31
C PRO A 218 -26.51 -1.43 -6.26
N ALA A 219 -26.89 -2.58 -5.71
CA ALA A 219 -27.07 -3.79 -6.48
C ALA A 219 -27.95 -3.36 -7.65
N SER A 220 -27.38 -3.35 -8.86
CA SER A 220 -28.07 -2.96 -10.07
C SER A 220 -29.39 -3.71 -10.03
N SER A 221 -30.48 -2.98 -9.78
CA SER A 221 -31.80 -3.57 -9.64
C SER A 221 -32.04 -4.35 -10.92
N ALA A 222 -31.98 -5.67 -10.82
CA ALA A 222 -32.41 -6.56 -11.87
C ALA A 222 -33.87 -6.21 -12.11
N GLN A 223 -34.12 -5.38 -13.12
CA GLN A 223 -35.46 -5.15 -13.58
C GLN A 223 -36.02 -6.51 -14.01
N PRO A 224 -37.23 -6.88 -13.58
CA PRO A 224 -37.87 -8.08 -14.08
C PRO A 224 -38.16 -7.83 -15.55
N THR A 225 -37.35 -8.41 -16.43
CA THR A 225 -37.67 -8.50 -17.85
C THR A 225 -38.90 -9.38 -17.95
N LYS A 226 -40.08 -8.75 -17.96
CA LYS A 226 -41.31 -9.43 -18.30
C LYS A 226 -41.12 -10.01 -19.70
N SER A 227 -41.14 -11.34 -19.72
CA SER A 227 -41.31 -12.16 -20.90
C SER A 227 -42.51 -11.65 -21.69
N THR A 228 -42.24 -10.96 -22.80
CA THR A 228 -43.18 -10.78 -23.88
C THR A 228 -42.46 -11.22 -25.14
N SER A 229 -42.67 -12.49 -25.46
CA SER A 229 -42.47 -13.04 -26.79
C SER A 229 -43.33 -12.23 -27.76
N THR A 230 -42.70 -11.62 -28.76
CA THR A 230 -43.16 -11.58 -30.16
C THR A 230 -42.08 -10.96 -31.06
N PRO A 231 -42.00 -11.38 -32.35
CA PRO A 231 -40.79 -11.26 -33.15
C PRO A 231 -40.80 -10.06 -34.12
N LEU A 232 -39.62 -9.82 -34.69
CA LEU A 232 -39.33 -9.14 -35.96
C LEU A 232 -39.28 -7.60 -35.98
N LEU A 233 -38.34 -7.12 -36.83
CA LEU A 233 -38.02 -5.75 -37.26
C LEU A 233 -37.00 -5.03 -36.34
N ALA A 234 -35.69 -5.20 -36.56
CA ALA A 234 -34.88 -4.59 -37.61
C ALA A 234 -34.81 -3.05 -37.54
N PHE A 235 -33.57 -2.56 -37.60
CA PHE A 235 -33.08 -1.18 -37.78
C PHE A 235 -32.89 -0.31 -36.53
N GLY A 236 -31.64 0.11 -36.30
CA GLY A 236 -31.47 1.41 -35.65
C GLY A 236 -30.13 1.84 -35.06
N VAL A 237 -29.08 1.02 -34.91
CA VAL A 237 -27.77 1.55 -34.44
C VAL A 237 -26.60 0.80 -35.08
N GLY A 238 -26.52 0.88 -36.40
CA GLY A 238 -25.41 0.35 -37.21
C GLY A 238 -24.75 1.40 -38.11
N GLY A 239 -25.03 2.68 -37.90
CA GLY A 239 -24.62 3.75 -38.84
C GLY A 239 -23.21 4.31 -38.59
N ALA A 240 -22.79 4.45 -37.33
CA ALA A 240 -21.55 5.17 -37.02
C ALA A 240 -20.29 4.30 -37.16
N GLY A 241 -20.36 3.00 -36.80
CA GLY A 241 -19.20 2.09 -36.87
C GLY A 241 -18.83 1.66 -38.29
N ALA A 242 -19.84 1.43 -39.15
CA ALA A 242 -19.61 1.02 -40.53
C ALA A 242 -19.06 2.17 -41.39
N ALA A 243 -19.54 3.40 -41.17
CA ALA A 243 -19.04 4.58 -41.90
C ALA A 243 -17.56 4.86 -41.57
N PHE A 244 -17.17 4.79 -40.28
CA PHE A 244 -15.77 4.97 -39.88
C PHE A 244 -14.86 3.86 -40.40
N GLY A 245 -15.33 2.60 -40.40
CA GLY A 245 -14.59 1.47 -40.95
C GLY A 245 -14.34 1.60 -42.46
N ILE A 246 -15.34 2.03 -43.22
CA ILE A 246 -15.23 2.20 -44.68
C ILE A 246 -14.34 3.40 -45.03
N VAL A 247 -14.51 4.54 -44.34
CA VAL A 247 -13.68 5.74 -44.57
C VAL A 247 -12.21 5.47 -44.23
N SER A 248 -11.94 4.77 -43.12
CA SER A 248 -10.58 4.36 -42.74
C SER A 248 -9.96 3.39 -43.74
N TYR A 249 -10.71 2.40 -44.23
CA TYR A 249 -10.24 1.43 -45.21
C TYR A 249 -9.94 2.08 -46.58
N VAL A 250 -10.77 3.04 -47.02
CA VAL A 250 -10.58 3.74 -48.28
C VAL A 250 -9.39 4.71 -48.22
N LEU A 251 -9.22 5.45 -47.12
CA LEU A 251 -8.05 6.33 -46.91
C LEU A 251 -6.75 5.53 -46.85
N LEU A 252 -6.75 4.39 -46.15
CA LEU A 252 -5.57 3.52 -46.07
C LEU A 252 -5.25 2.86 -47.42
N GLY A 253 -6.26 2.49 -48.21
CA GLY A 253 -6.09 1.99 -49.57
C GLY A 253 -5.55 3.03 -50.55
N ALA A 254 -5.97 4.29 -50.41
CA ALA A 254 -5.49 5.41 -51.23
C ALA A 254 -4.03 5.77 -50.92
N LEU A 255 -3.63 5.79 -49.65
CA LEU A 255 -2.25 6.05 -49.22
C LEU A 255 -1.27 4.97 -49.72
N ILE A 256 -1.68 3.70 -49.71
CA ILE A 256 -0.85 2.60 -50.24
C ILE A 256 -0.68 2.71 -51.76
N ARG A 257 -1.72 3.15 -52.49
CA ARG A 257 -1.64 3.39 -53.93
C ARG A 257 -0.74 4.59 -54.28
N GLN A 258 -0.79 5.66 -53.49
CA GLN A 258 0.08 6.82 -53.67
C GLN A 258 1.56 6.47 -53.42
N PHE A 259 1.86 5.68 -52.39
CA PHE A 259 3.22 5.18 -52.15
C PHE A 259 3.70 4.21 -53.23
N GLY A 260 2.82 3.39 -53.80
CA GLY A 260 3.12 2.51 -54.93
C GLY A 260 3.42 3.26 -56.24
N GLN A 261 2.84 4.45 -56.44
CA GLN A 261 3.15 5.31 -57.59
C GLN A 261 4.42 6.15 -57.39
N SER A 262 4.74 6.56 -56.17
CA SER A 262 5.95 7.33 -55.87
C SER A 262 7.25 6.54 -56.15
N SER A 263 7.25 5.22 -55.95
CA SER A 263 8.40 4.37 -56.30
C SER A 263 8.61 4.16 -57.81
N ARG A 264 7.63 4.52 -58.67
CA ARG A 264 7.79 4.47 -60.14
C ARG A 264 8.41 5.73 -60.73
N LYS A 265 8.61 6.80 -59.96
CA LYS A 265 9.30 8.03 -60.42
C LYS A 265 10.78 8.11 -60.04
N LEU A 266 11.35 7.09 -59.39
CA LEU A 266 12.78 7.06 -59.02
C LEU A 266 13.67 6.19 -59.92
N THR A 267 13.15 5.60 -61.00
CA THR A 267 13.93 4.79 -61.95
C THR A 267 14.37 5.53 -63.23
N THR A 268 14.15 6.84 -63.34
CA THR A 268 14.51 7.61 -64.57
C THR A 268 15.46 8.79 -64.33
N PHE A 269 16.12 8.89 -63.17
CA PHE A 269 16.99 10.04 -62.88
C PHE A 269 18.22 9.70 -62.00
N ALA A 270 18.97 8.64 -62.30
CA ALA A 270 20.31 8.46 -61.72
C ALA A 270 21.17 7.42 -62.47
N ARG A 271 21.77 7.80 -63.60
CA ARG A 271 23.12 7.31 -63.95
C ARG A 271 23.84 8.24 -64.91
N ARG A 272 24.12 9.46 -64.44
CA ARG A 272 25.18 10.32 -65.02
C ARG A 272 26.18 10.68 -63.92
N SER A 273 27.44 10.74 -64.33
CA SER A 273 28.68 11.14 -63.63
C SER A 273 29.18 10.28 -62.46
N LYS A 274 30.15 9.43 -62.79
CA LYS A 274 31.33 9.14 -61.96
C LYS A 274 32.15 10.43 -61.75
N VAL A 275 32.89 10.49 -60.62
CA VAL A 275 34.22 11.12 -60.33
C VAL A 275 34.23 11.72 -58.88
N PRO A 276 35.36 11.65 -58.14
CA PRO A 276 35.38 11.14 -56.75
C PRO A 276 35.72 12.15 -55.64
N ALA A 277 35.67 11.62 -54.40
CA ALA A 277 36.41 11.93 -53.18
C ALA A 277 37.18 13.27 -53.06
N VAL A 278 36.79 14.06 -52.05
CA VAL A 278 37.62 15.13 -51.47
C VAL A 278 38.23 14.63 -50.17
N GLN A 279 39.55 14.72 -50.12
CA GLN A 279 40.43 14.41 -49.01
C GLN A 279 40.79 15.72 -48.29
N ALA A 280 40.99 15.58 -46.97
CA ALA A 280 41.88 16.37 -46.12
C ALA A 280 41.47 17.79 -45.66
N ALA A 281 41.25 17.83 -44.34
CA ALA A 281 42.06 18.56 -43.36
C ALA A 281 41.78 20.06 -43.17
N GLY A 282 40.94 20.31 -42.16
CA GLY A 282 40.93 21.54 -41.38
C GLY A 282 42.23 21.74 -40.60
N LYS A 283 42.56 23.01 -40.45
CA LYS A 283 43.84 23.60 -40.12
C LYS A 283 43.68 24.42 -38.84
N LYS A 284 44.74 24.43 -38.01
CA LYS A 284 45.15 25.48 -37.05
C LYS A 284 44.33 25.62 -35.75
N ILE A 285 44.86 25.97 -34.58
CA ILE A 285 46.21 26.20 -33.99
C ILE A 285 45.92 26.71 -32.55
N ILE A 286 46.69 26.27 -31.53
CA ILE A 286 47.32 27.06 -30.41
C ILE A 286 46.38 27.89 -29.50
N SER A 287 46.54 28.05 -28.18
CA SER A 287 47.35 27.51 -27.06
C SER A 287 46.81 28.16 -25.77
N ASP A 288 47.44 27.80 -24.64
CA ASP A 288 47.58 28.50 -23.34
C ASP A 288 47.04 27.60 -22.22
N ALA A 289 47.82 27.05 -21.27
CA ALA A 289 48.99 27.54 -20.52
C ALA A 289 48.68 28.80 -19.71
N THR A 290 47.88 28.66 -18.65
CA THR A 290 48.20 28.98 -17.23
C THR A 290 47.01 28.57 -16.37
#